data_AF-A0A949P4C3-F1
#
_entry.id   AF-A0A949P4C3-F1
#
_cell.length_a   1.000
_cell.length_b   1.000
_cell.length_c   1.000
_cell.angle_alpha   90.00
_cell.angle_beta   90.00
_cell.angle_gamma   90.00
#
_symmetry.space_group_name_H-M   'P 1'
#
loop_
_entity.id
_entity.type
_entity.pdbx_description
1 polymer ?
#
loop_
_entity_poly.entity_id
_entity_poly.type
_entity_poly.pdbx_seq_one_letter_code
_entity_poly.pdbx_strand_id
1 'polypeptide(L)'
;MSATLNTSAPPAAHKITPRALDFNITDQSPKFWFDEDPFKTHFFNAFFTTFPPGEDFFVRSVTHFRGQIDDPKLQQEITDFAIQEGHHSRCHQDHLDVLTRQGYTSLERENKLIDTLGKWSNEKFPMSSLLATLALEHFTALLAHQSLNDSELFSDPAHEDFSPLFKWHAAEEIEHKAVAYDVYMKVDGRYWPRVIAMVGATLGLLLILPIRMAPLLFKDGKLFSWSTWRNGMPFLFGKNGMFVKPWRHYVEFFRRDFHPWDVQDYDLIAEVKTLYEKGELLNIGKKLKVVKNE
;
A
#
# COMPACT_ATOMS: atom_id res chain seq x y z
N MET A 1 -27.94 -27.61 -12.88
CA MET A 1 -27.83 -26.14 -12.85
C MET A 1 -27.17 -25.78 -11.52
N SER A 2 -25.84 -25.74 -11.48
CA SER A 2 -25.13 -25.25 -10.30
C SER A 2 -25.26 -23.74 -10.28
N ALA A 3 -25.83 -23.20 -9.20
CA ALA A 3 -25.72 -21.79 -8.90
C ALA A 3 -24.23 -21.45 -8.75
N THR A 4 -23.67 -20.78 -9.74
CA THR A 4 -22.40 -20.07 -9.58
C THR A 4 -22.62 -19.04 -8.50
N LEU A 5 -22.08 -19.29 -7.30
CA LEU A 5 -21.91 -18.27 -6.27
C LEU A 5 -21.31 -17.05 -6.96
N ASN A 6 -21.94 -15.90 -6.79
CA ASN A 6 -21.45 -14.64 -7.31
C ASN A 6 -20.20 -14.28 -6.50
N THR A 7 -19.02 -14.78 -6.92
CA THR A 7 -17.74 -14.67 -6.19
C THR A 7 -17.17 -13.26 -6.16
N SER A 8 -17.80 -12.31 -6.85
CA SER A 8 -17.34 -10.92 -7.00
C SER A 8 -17.97 -9.96 -5.98
N ALA A 9 -18.67 -10.46 -4.97
CA ALA A 9 -19.25 -9.64 -3.90
C ALA A 9 -18.34 -9.65 -2.65
N PRO A 10 -18.30 -8.55 -1.88
CA PRO A 10 -17.65 -8.57 -0.57
C PRO A 10 -18.34 -9.59 0.36
N PRO A 11 -17.61 -10.16 1.34
CA PRO A 11 -18.22 -10.97 2.39
C PRO A 11 -19.33 -10.21 3.13
N ALA A 12 -20.34 -10.92 3.64
CA ALA A 12 -21.49 -10.28 4.31
C ALA A 12 -21.10 -9.42 5.53
N ALA A 13 -19.98 -9.75 6.19
CA ALA A 13 -19.45 -9.01 7.33
C ALA A 13 -18.55 -7.81 6.94
N HIS A 14 -18.32 -7.61 5.63
CA HIS A 14 -17.47 -6.54 5.13
C HIS A 14 -18.02 -5.17 5.49
N LYS A 15 -17.15 -4.36 6.09
CA LYS A 15 -17.37 -2.94 6.34
C LYS A 15 -16.03 -2.23 6.38
N ILE A 16 -15.97 -1.07 5.71
CA ILE A 16 -14.87 -0.11 5.84
C ILE A 16 -15.10 0.65 7.14
N THR A 17 -14.17 0.59 8.08
CA THR A 17 -14.33 1.23 9.38
C THR A 17 -13.13 2.14 9.64
N PRO A 18 -13.29 3.46 9.50
CA PRO A 18 -12.19 4.37 9.75
C PRO A 18 -11.75 4.34 11.21
N ARG A 19 -10.45 4.14 11.42
CA ARG A 19 -9.82 4.03 12.74
C ARG A 19 -8.53 4.81 12.70
N ALA A 20 -8.32 5.68 13.69
CA ALA A 20 -7.07 6.42 13.81
C ALA A 20 -6.11 5.66 14.73
N LEU A 21 -4.86 5.58 14.33
CA LEU A 21 -3.77 5.02 15.12
C LEU A 21 -2.55 5.91 15.00
N ASP A 22 -1.81 5.98 16.09
CA ASP A 22 -0.49 6.61 16.13
C ASP A 22 0.55 5.51 16.31
N PHE A 23 1.53 5.49 15.42
CA PHE A 23 2.58 4.47 15.40
C PHE A 23 3.84 5.07 16.01
N ASN A 24 4.51 4.32 16.88
CA ASN A 24 5.69 4.76 17.62
C ASN A 24 6.98 4.75 16.75
N ILE A 25 6.91 5.29 15.53
CA ILE A 25 8.05 5.46 14.64
C ILE A 25 8.74 6.76 15.02
N THR A 26 9.98 6.68 15.52
CA THR A 26 10.69 7.82 16.09
C THR A 26 12.12 7.91 15.58
N ASP A 27 12.83 8.97 15.98
CA ASP A 27 14.25 9.14 15.64
C ASP A 27 15.15 8.05 16.28
N GLN A 28 14.63 7.29 17.24
CA GLN A 28 15.32 6.13 17.84
C GLN A 28 15.11 4.83 17.06
N SER A 29 14.13 4.80 16.14
CA SER A 29 13.87 3.62 15.32
C SER A 29 15.07 3.30 14.42
N PRO A 30 15.41 2.02 14.23
CA PRO A 30 16.62 1.64 13.51
C PRO A 30 16.59 2.11 12.05
N LYS A 31 17.74 2.57 11.57
CA LYS A 31 17.89 3.04 10.18
C LYS A 31 17.59 1.94 9.16
N PHE A 32 18.08 0.73 9.39
CA PHE A 32 17.82 -0.45 8.58
C PHE A 32 16.75 -1.32 9.26
N TRP A 33 15.54 -0.78 9.35
CA TRP A 33 14.44 -1.37 10.10
C TRP A 33 13.86 -2.62 9.45
N PHE A 34 14.17 -2.95 8.19
CA PHE A 34 13.69 -4.17 7.55
C PHE A 34 14.83 -5.16 7.34
N ASP A 35 14.78 -6.27 8.08
CA ASP A 35 15.76 -7.39 8.03
C ASP A 35 17.23 -6.95 8.20
N GLU A 36 17.46 -5.79 8.83
CA GLU A 36 18.77 -5.14 8.93
C GLU A 36 19.46 -4.92 7.57
N ASP A 37 18.69 -4.95 6.47
CA ASP A 37 19.19 -4.92 5.10
C ASP A 37 18.94 -3.54 4.46
N PRO A 38 20.00 -2.86 3.96
CA PRO A 38 19.88 -1.53 3.38
C PRO A 38 19.06 -1.52 2.08
N PHE A 39 19.13 -2.57 1.27
CA PHE A 39 18.36 -2.63 0.03
C PHE A 39 16.87 -2.75 0.36
N LYS A 40 16.49 -3.72 1.20
CA LYS A 40 15.08 -3.97 1.54
C LYS A 40 14.48 -2.76 2.26
N THR A 41 15.22 -2.20 3.23
CA THR A 41 14.80 -1.01 3.96
C THR A 41 14.60 0.19 3.02
N HIS A 42 15.54 0.47 2.12
CA HIS A 42 15.39 1.62 1.22
C HIS A 42 14.39 1.39 0.09
N PHE A 43 14.12 0.15 -0.30
CA PHE A 43 13.00 -0.17 -1.18
C PHE A 43 11.67 0.25 -0.53
N PHE A 44 11.41 -0.17 0.72
CA PHE A 44 10.21 0.24 1.43
C PHE A 44 10.17 1.72 1.77
N ASN A 45 11.29 2.33 2.19
CA ASN A 45 11.33 3.78 2.41
C ASN A 45 11.01 4.55 1.12
N ALA A 46 11.54 4.11 -0.02
CA ALA A 46 11.23 4.73 -1.32
C ALA A 46 9.75 4.57 -1.69
N PHE A 47 9.16 3.41 -1.41
CA PHE A 47 7.76 3.11 -1.71
C PHE A 47 6.79 3.81 -0.75
N PHE A 48 6.90 3.60 0.56
CA PHE A 48 5.96 4.13 1.55
C PHE A 48 5.94 5.65 1.62
N THR A 49 7.09 6.29 1.42
CA THR A 49 7.11 7.76 1.37
C THR A 49 6.44 8.33 0.13
N THR A 50 6.04 7.53 -0.87
CA THR A 50 5.16 8.01 -1.95
C THR A 50 3.70 8.09 -1.54
N PHE A 51 3.30 7.40 -0.47
CA PHE A 51 1.92 7.33 -0.04
C PHE A 51 1.35 8.68 0.44
N PRO A 52 2.04 9.55 1.21
CA PRO A 52 1.43 10.80 1.65
C PRO A 52 0.86 11.67 0.51
N PRO A 53 1.60 11.97 -0.59
CA PRO A 53 1.00 12.65 -1.74
C PRO A 53 0.14 11.73 -2.64
N GLY A 54 0.33 10.41 -2.58
CA GLY A 54 -0.40 9.40 -3.35
C GLY A 54 -1.82 9.16 -2.85
N GLU A 55 -1.99 8.91 -1.55
CA GLU A 55 -3.27 8.69 -0.87
C GLU A 55 -4.14 9.96 -0.95
N ASP A 56 -3.51 11.13 -0.77
CA ASP A 56 -4.09 12.43 -1.08
C ASP A 56 -4.62 12.53 -2.53
N PHE A 57 -3.86 12.01 -3.48
CA PHE A 57 -4.25 11.93 -4.89
C PHE A 57 -5.40 10.92 -5.09
N PHE A 58 -5.38 9.78 -4.40
CA PHE A 58 -6.44 8.77 -4.45
C PHE A 58 -7.76 9.35 -3.97
N VAL A 59 -7.77 9.97 -2.79
CA VAL A 59 -8.95 10.64 -2.22
C VAL A 59 -9.52 11.67 -3.18
N ARG A 60 -8.69 12.59 -3.71
CA ARG A 60 -9.15 13.60 -4.68
C ARG A 60 -9.76 12.97 -5.94
N SER A 61 -9.14 11.91 -6.45
CA SER A 61 -9.58 11.28 -7.69
C SER A 61 -10.91 10.55 -7.54
N VAL A 62 -11.12 9.85 -6.43
CA VAL A 62 -12.35 9.10 -6.14
C VAL A 62 -13.47 10.06 -5.79
N THR A 63 -13.20 11.04 -4.91
CA THR A 63 -14.21 12.02 -4.48
C THR A 63 -14.67 12.95 -5.60
N HIS A 64 -13.83 13.21 -6.62
CA HIS A 64 -14.21 13.97 -7.80
C HIS A 64 -15.49 13.42 -8.47
N PHE A 65 -15.62 12.10 -8.53
CA PHE A 65 -16.75 11.44 -9.21
C PHE A 65 -17.93 11.12 -8.27
N ARG A 66 -17.81 11.45 -6.98
CA ARG A 66 -18.84 11.17 -5.98
C ARG A 66 -20.22 11.69 -6.38
N GLY A 67 -20.31 12.85 -7.03
CA GLY A 67 -21.59 13.43 -7.47
C GLY A 67 -22.31 12.62 -8.58
N GLN A 68 -21.67 11.64 -9.18
CA GLN A 68 -22.23 10.78 -10.24
C GLN A 68 -22.68 9.41 -9.71
N ILE A 69 -22.62 9.18 -8.39
CA ILE A 69 -22.91 7.90 -7.76
C ILE A 69 -24.24 7.99 -7.01
N ASP A 70 -25.27 7.27 -7.47
CA ASP A 70 -26.57 7.22 -6.78
C ASP A 70 -26.64 6.16 -5.68
N ASP A 71 -25.71 5.20 -5.68
CA ASP A 71 -25.69 4.10 -4.72
C ASP A 71 -25.28 4.60 -3.32
N PRO A 72 -26.19 4.60 -2.33
CA PRO A 72 -25.89 5.12 -1.00
C PRO A 72 -24.82 4.30 -0.26
N LYS A 73 -24.66 3.02 -0.59
CA LYS A 73 -23.60 2.19 -0.01
C LYS A 73 -22.23 2.65 -0.51
N LEU A 74 -22.08 2.79 -1.83
CA LEU A 74 -20.83 3.25 -2.43
C LEU A 74 -20.49 4.69 -2.03
N GLN A 75 -21.51 5.55 -1.87
CA GLN A 75 -21.33 6.89 -1.29
C GLN A 75 -20.71 6.86 0.11
N GLN A 76 -21.15 5.93 0.95
CA GLN A 76 -20.61 5.76 2.29
C GLN A 76 -19.19 5.17 2.23
N GLU A 77 -18.96 4.16 1.40
CA GLU A 77 -17.63 3.56 1.20
C GLU A 77 -16.61 4.59 0.69
N ILE A 78 -17.00 5.51 -0.20
CA ILE A 78 -16.15 6.64 -0.62
C ILE A 78 -15.78 7.54 0.57
N THR A 79 -16.72 7.82 1.48
CA THR A 79 -16.43 8.59 2.69
C THR A 79 -15.44 7.85 3.57
N ASP A 80 -15.70 6.57 3.85
CA ASP A 80 -14.90 5.78 4.79
C ASP A 80 -13.49 5.54 4.24
N PHE A 81 -13.38 5.24 2.93
CA PHE A 81 -12.13 5.23 2.18
C PHE A 81 -11.35 6.53 2.36
N ALA A 82 -11.99 7.69 2.11
CA ALA A 82 -11.32 8.98 2.22
C ALA A 82 -10.79 9.28 3.64
N ILE A 83 -11.46 8.77 4.67
CA ILE A 83 -11.00 8.92 6.06
C ILE A 83 -9.82 7.98 6.35
N GLN A 84 -9.89 6.70 5.94
CA GLN A 84 -8.79 5.74 6.10
C GLN A 84 -7.52 6.23 5.39
N GLU A 85 -7.64 6.64 4.13
CA GLU A 85 -6.52 7.19 3.36
C GLU A 85 -5.93 8.45 4.00
N GLY A 86 -6.77 9.31 4.58
CA GLY A 86 -6.29 10.47 5.34
C GLY A 86 -5.47 10.07 6.57
N HIS A 87 -5.85 9.00 7.27
CA HIS A 87 -5.09 8.47 8.39
C HIS A 87 -3.80 7.78 7.93
N HIS A 88 -3.85 6.99 6.85
CA HIS A 88 -2.67 6.38 6.25
C HIS A 88 -1.63 7.44 5.86
N SER A 89 -2.09 8.51 5.20
CA SER A 89 -1.23 9.60 4.71
C SER A 89 -0.50 10.27 5.86
N ARG A 90 -1.20 10.46 6.99
CA ARG A 90 -0.59 10.96 8.21
C ARG A 90 0.50 10.02 8.73
N CYS A 91 0.23 8.71 8.83
CA CYS A 91 1.19 7.74 9.34
C CYS A 91 2.45 7.66 8.48
N HIS A 92 2.30 7.65 7.16
CA HIS A 92 3.43 7.65 6.23
C HIS A 92 4.19 8.99 6.24
N GLN A 93 3.51 10.10 6.52
CA GLN A 93 4.15 11.40 6.71
C GLN A 93 5.00 11.43 7.99
N ASP A 94 4.53 10.84 9.09
CA ASP A 94 5.31 10.74 10.33
C ASP A 94 6.60 9.92 10.11
N HIS A 95 6.55 8.85 9.30
CA HIS A 95 7.75 8.11 8.85
C HIS A 95 8.69 8.95 7.98
N LEU A 96 8.15 9.69 7.01
CA LEU A 96 8.94 10.60 6.17
C LEU A 96 9.64 11.68 7.01
N ASP A 97 8.99 12.20 8.04
CA ASP A 97 9.55 13.19 8.94
C ASP A 97 10.75 12.62 9.72
N VAL A 98 10.66 11.38 10.21
CA VAL A 98 11.79 10.65 10.81
C VAL A 98 12.93 10.48 9.81
N LEU A 99 12.64 10.01 8.59
CA LEU A 99 13.67 9.86 7.55
C LEU A 99 14.33 11.20 7.20
N THR A 100 13.56 12.28 7.18
CA THR A 100 14.07 13.64 6.92
C THR A 100 15.01 14.09 8.03
N ARG A 101 14.68 13.84 9.31
CA ARG A 101 15.56 14.12 10.45
C ARG A 101 16.81 13.23 10.47
N GLN A 102 16.72 11.99 9.99
CA GLN A 102 17.87 11.13 9.70
C GLN A 102 18.69 11.59 8.47
N GLY A 103 18.21 12.62 7.77
CA GLY A 103 18.91 13.34 6.71
C GLY A 103 18.60 12.87 5.29
N TYR A 104 17.56 12.06 5.07
CA TYR A 104 17.09 11.63 3.74
C TYR A 104 16.18 12.69 3.06
N THR A 105 16.69 13.92 2.94
CA THR A 105 15.90 15.10 2.52
C THR A 105 15.53 15.15 1.03
N SER A 106 15.93 14.16 0.23
CA SER A 106 15.52 14.08 -1.19
C SER A 106 14.04 13.73 -1.32
N LEU A 107 13.54 12.84 -0.44
CA LEU A 107 12.16 12.33 -0.49
C LEU A 107 11.14 13.46 -0.30
N GLU A 108 11.36 14.38 0.63
CA GLU A 108 10.47 15.53 0.85
C GLU A 108 10.36 16.41 -0.39
N ARG A 109 11.48 16.66 -1.08
CA ARG A 109 11.51 17.47 -2.31
C ARG A 109 10.78 16.79 -3.45
N GLU A 110 11.02 15.48 -3.62
CA GLU A 110 10.31 14.69 -4.62
C GLU A 110 8.81 14.63 -4.33
N ASN A 111 8.40 14.51 -3.07
CA ASN A 111 6.99 14.48 -2.68
C ASN A 111 6.27 15.79 -2.99
N LYS A 112 6.92 16.93 -2.79
CA LYS A 112 6.36 18.24 -3.20
C LYS A 112 6.09 18.29 -4.70
N LEU A 113 6.98 17.71 -5.52
CA LEU A 113 6.77 17.61 -6.96
C LEU A 113 5.63 16.65 -7.30
N ILE A 114 5.60 15.46 -6.69
CA ILE A 114 4.54 14.46 -6.88
C ILE A 114 3.17 15.04 -6.51
N ASP A 115 3.05 15.72 -5.37
CA ASP A 115 1.80 16.35 -4.94
C ASP A 115 1.35 17.44 -5.92
N THR A 116 2.27 18.30 -6.36
CA THR A 116 1.97 19.37 -7.33
C THR A 116 1.45 18.80 -8.65
N LEU A 117 2.15 17.80 -9.21
CA LEU A 117 1.76 17.12 -10.44
C LEU A 117 0.46 16.33 -10.26
N GLY A 118 0.29 15.69 -9.11
CA GLY A 118 -0.89 14.93 -8.74
C GLY A 118 -2.13 15.81 -8.65
N LYS A 119 -2.06 16.96 -7.98
CA LYS A 119 -3.15 17.95 -7.92
C LYS A 119 -3.51 18.46 -9.31
N TRP A 120 -2.51 18.85 -10.10
CA TRP A 120 -2.73 19.27 -11.49
C TRP A 120 -3.40 18.16 -12.33
N SER A 121 -2.97 16.91 -12.18
CA SER A 121 -3.58 15.76 -12.87
C SER A 121 -5.03 15.53 -12.44
N ASN A 122 -5.33 15.60 -11.14
CA ASN A 122 -6.70 15.47 -10.63
C ASN A 122 -7.63 16.54 -11.23
N GLU A 123 -7.15 17.77 -11.35
CA GLU A 123 -7.93 18.88 -11.90
C GLU A 123 -8.10 18.80 -13.43
N LYS A 124 -7.03 18.45 -14.17
CA LYS A 124 -7.03 18.49 -15.64
C LYS A 124 -7.44 17.19 -16.29
N PHE A 125 -7.18 16.06 -15.63
CA PHE A 125 -7.40 14.72 -16.14
C PHE A 125 -8.04 13.83 -15.06
N PRO A 126 -9.25 14.16 -14.57
CA PRO A 126 -9.87 13.43 -13.46
C PRO A 126 -10.09 11.95 -13.77
N MET A 127 -10.51 11.60 -14.99
CA MET A 127 -10.71 10.20 -15.39
C MET A 127 -9.39 9.42 -15.42
N SER A 128 -8.33 10.01 -15.98
CA SER A 128 -6.99 9.40 -15.95
C SER A 128 -6.49 9.23 -14.51
N SER A 129 -6.84 10.16 -13.63
CA SER A 129 -6.46 10.11 -12.22
C SER A 129 -7.20 8.99 -11.49
N LEU A 130 -8.51 8.84 -11.70
CA LEU A 130 -9.29 7.71 -11.15
C LEU A 130 -8.76 6.36 -11.65
N LEU A 131 -8.43 6.27 -12.93
CA LEU A 131 -7.84 5.06 -13.53
C LEU A 131 -6.47 4.73 -12.92
N ALA A 132 -5.63 5.74 -12.67
CA ALA A 132 -4.35 5.56 -12.00
C ALA A 132 -4.54 5.09 -10.55
N THR A 133 -5.47 5.72 -9.80
CA THR A 133 -5.83 5.32 -8.44
C THR A 133 -6.30 3.87 -8.39
N LEU A 134 -7.25 3.48 -9.24
CA LEU A 134 -7.74 2.10 -9.32
C LEU A 134 -6.60 1.09 -9.54
N ALA A 135 -5.63 1.42 -10.39
CA ALA A 135 -4.49 0.54 -10.63
C ALA A 135 -3.51 0.49 -9.45
N LEU A 136 -3.27 1.63 -8.79
CA LEU A 136 -2.37 1.74 -7.63
C LEU A 136 -2.97 1.08 -6.39
N GLU A 137 -4.26 1.27 -6.13
CA GLU A 137 -5.05 0.57 -5.11
C GLU A 137 -5.02 -0.95 -5.30
N HIS A 138 -5.03 -1.41 -6.55
CA HIS A 138 -4.86 -2.84 -6.81
C HIS A 138 -3.45 -3.34 -6.43
N PHE A 139 -2.42 -2.52 -6.62
CA PHE A 139 -1.07 -2.87 -6.15
C PHE A 139 -0.98 -2.87 -4.62
N THR A 140 -1.56 -1.88 -3.94
CA THR A 140 -1.56 -1.84 -2.47
C THR A 140 -2.32 -3.02 -1.89
N ALA A 141 -3.51 -3.35 -2.42
CA ALA A 141 -4.27 -4.54 -2.02
C ALA A 141 -3.50 -5.85 -2.25
N LEU A 142 -2.77 -5.95 -3.37
CA LEU A 142 -1.94 -7.12 -3.68
C LEU A 142 -0.76 -7.25 -2.70
N LEU A 143 -0.11 -6.14 -2.35
CA LEU A 143 0.97 -6.13 -1.34
C LEU A 143 0.42 -6.37 0.07
N ALA A 144 -0.77 -5.87 0.37
CA ALA A 144 -1.47 -6.09 1.62
C ALA A 144 -1.78 -7.58 1.83
N HIS A 145 -2.32 -8.24 0.80
CA HIS A 145 -2.51 -9.68 0.79
C HIS A 145 -1.21 -10.41 1.10
N GLN A 146 -0.10 -10.10 0.42
CA GLN A 146 1.18 -10.76 0.68
C GLN A 146 1.71 -10.48 2.09
N SER A 147 1.52 -9.25 2.58
CA SER A 147 1.97 -8.83 3.92
C SER A 147 1.29 -9.57 5.06
N LEU A 148 0.02 -9.99 4.86
CA LEU A 148 -0.75 -10.74 5.84
C LEU A 148 -0.70 -12.26 5.61
N ASN A 149 -0.79 -12.72 4.36
CA ASN A 149 -0.78 -14.16 4.03
C ASN A 149 0.60 -14.80 4.25
N ASP A 150 1.67 -14.03 4.03
CA ASP A 150 3.04 -14.50 4.10
C ASP A 150 3.90 -13.55 4.94
N SER A 151 3.41 -13.29 6.16
CA SER A 151 3.99 -12.32 7.08
C SER A 151 5.49 -12.53 7.32
N GLU A 152 5.93 -13.78 7.43
CA GLU A 152 7.35 -14.15 7.64
C GLU A 152 8.29 -13.51 6.61
N LEU A 153 7.79 -13.28 5.39
CA LEU A 153 8.58 -12.75 4.28
C LEU A 153 8.39 -11.24 4.07
N PHE A 154 7.20 -10.72 4.35
CA PHE A 154 6.80 -9.38 3.92
C PHE A 154 6.52 -8.39 5.05
N SER A 155 6.24 -8.83 6.28
CA SER A 155 5.94 -7.92 7.41
C SER A 155 6.66 -8.26 8.73
N ASP A 156 6.94 -9.53 9.02
CA ASP A 156 7.67 -9.95 10.21
C ASP A 156 9.17 -9.58 10.23
N PRO A 157 9.86 -9.40 9.08
CA PRO A 157 11.22 -8.87 9.08
C PRO A 157 11.29 -7.38 9.43
N ALA A 158 10.17 -6.66 9.49
CA ALA A 158 10.14 -5.28 9.95
C ALA A 158 10.39 -5.20 11.46
N HIS A 159 11.14 -4.20 11.87
CA HIS A 159 11.35 -3.86 13.29
C HIS A 159 10.01 -3.60 13.99
N GLU A 160 9.96 -3.81 15.31
CA GLU A 160 8.74 -3.70 16.12
C GLU A 160 8.05 -2.33 16.05
N ASP A 161 8.81 -1.26 15.77
CA ASP A 161 8.25 0.08 15.56
C ASP A 161 7.45 0.19 14.24
N PHE A 162 7.76 -0.63 13.23
CA PHE A 162 7.20 -0.56 11.88
C PHE A 162 6.20 -1.69 11.60
N SER A 163 6.35 -2.86 12.24
CA SER A 163 5.47 -4.02 12.00
C SER A 163 3.98 -3.71 12.23
N PRO A 164 3.58 -2.97 13.29
CA PRO A 164 2.19 -2.58 13.47
C PRO A 164 1.65 -1.75 12.31
N LEU A 165 2.41 -0.78 11.79
CA LEU A 165 2.00 0.04 10.63
C LEU A 165 1.80 -0.85 9.40
N PHE A 166 2.74 -1.76 9.11
CA PHE A 166 2.64 -2.70 7.99
C PHE A 166 1.35 -3.51 8.00
N LYS A 167 1.09 -4.19 9.12
CA LYS A 167 -0.05 -5.11 9.21
C LYS A 167 -1.38 -4.36 9.30
N TRP A 168 -1.37 -3.19 9.96
CA TRP A 168 -2.55 -2.34 10.04
C TRP A 168 -2.95 -1.77 8.69
N HIS A 169 -2.01 -1.11 8.01
CA HIS A 169 -2.23 -0.53 6.69
C HIS A 169 -2.71 -1.61 5.73
N ALA A 170 -2.02 -2.77 5.67
CA ALA A 170 -2.46 -3.90 4.86
C ALA A 170 -3.89 -4.38 5.15
N ALA A 171 -4.32 -4.39 6.42
CA ALA A 171 -5.68 -4.77 6.76
C ALA A 171 -6.71 -3.76 6.22
N GLU A 172 -6.44 -2.46 6.30
CA GLU A 172 -7.33 -1.42 5.77
C GLU A 172 -7.32 -1.39 4.23
N GLU A 173 -6.17 -1.60 3.59
CA GLU A 173 -6.07 -1.76 2.13
C GLU A 173 -6.96 -2.89 1.58
N ILE A 174 -7.09 -4.01 2.30
CA ILE A 174 -8.01 -5.09 1.93
C ILE A 174 -9.47 -4.70 2.17
N GLU A 175 -9.77 -3.89 3.19
CA GLU A 175 -11.14 -3.40 3.42
C GLU A 175 -11.64 -2.54 2.26
N HIS A 176 -10.80 -1.66 1.71
CA HIS A 176 -11.24 -0.69 0.72
C HIS A 176 -10.82 -0.99 -0.73
N LYS A 177 -10.17 -2.13 -0.99
CA LYS A 177 -9.62 -2.53 -2.30
C LYS A 177 -10.55 -2.42 -3.52
N ALA A 178 -11.86 -2.37 -3.30
CA ALA A 178 -12.85 -2.27 -4.37
C ALA A 178 -13.37 -0.85 -4.63
N VAL A 179 -13.15 0.13 -3.74
CA VAL A 179 -13.83 1.43 -3.80
C VAL A 179 -13.51 2.19 -5.09
N ALA A 180 -12.22 2.35 -5.43
CA ALA A 180 -11.83 3.01 -6.67
C ALA A 180 -12.32 2.27 -7.92
N TYR A 181 -12.35 0.93 -7.86
CA TYR A 181 -12.88 0.08 -8.92
C TYR A 181 -14.37 0.28 -9.13
N ASP A 182 -15.16 0.24 -8.06
CA ASP A 182 -16.61 0.36 -8.11
C ASP A 182 -17.03 1.75 -8.58
N VAL A 183 -16.31 2.80 -8.17
CA VAL A 183 -16.49 4.17 -8.70
C VAL A 183 -16.21 4.20 -10.20
N TYR A 184 -15.11 3.61 -10.67
CA TYR A 184 -14.83 3.55 -12.12
C TYR A 184 -15.91 2.81 -12.91
N MET A 185 -16.43 1.70 -12.37
CA MET A 185 -17.48 0.93 -13.03
C MET A 185 -18.81 1.67 -13.12
N LYS A 186 -19.11 2.58 -12.19
CA LYS A 186 -20.31 3.43 -12.25
C LYS A 186 -20.18 4.60 -13.23
N VAL A 187 -18.97 5.14 -13.40
CA VAL A 187 -18.74 6.34 -14.21
C VAL A 187 -18.43 6.01 -15.68
N ASP A 188 -17.62 4.99 -15.93
CA ASP A 188 -17.09 4.68 -17.27
C ASP A 188 -17.11 3.17 -17.56
N GLY A 189 -16.43 2.36 -16.74
CA GLY A 189 -16.47 0.90 -16.81
C GLY A 189 -15.85 0.26 -18.06
N ARG A 190 -15.19 1.02 -18.96
CA ARG A 190 -14.55 0.44 -20.15
C ARG A 190 -13.33 -0.41 -19.80
N TYR A 191 -13.22 -1.55 -20.47
CA TYR A 191 -12.12 -2.50 -20.23
C TYR A 191 -10.73 -1.95 -20.58
N TRP A 192 -10.56 -1.36 -21.76
CA TRP A 192 -9.24 -0.96 -22.26
C TRP A 192 -8.58 0.17 -21.46
N PRO A 193 -9.27 1.26 -21.08
CA PRO A 193 -8.68 2.28 -20.21
C PRO A 193 -8.16 1.70 -18.89
N ARG A 194 -8.92 0.81 -18.25
CA ARG A 194 -8.51 0.09 -17.03
C ARG A 194 -7.21 -0.70 -17.24
N VAL A 195 -7.13 -1.47 -18.33
CA VAL A 195 -5.92 -2.26 -18.67
C VAL A 195 -4.72 -1.37 -18.96
N ILE A 196 -4.90 -0.30 -19.74
CA ILE A 196 -3.83 0.65 -20.05
C ILE A 196 -3.33 1.33 -18.78
N ALA A 197 -4.22 1.68 -17.86
CA ALA A 197 -3.88 2.28 -16.58
C ALA A 197 -3.02 1.34 -15.72
N MET A 198 -3.36 0.05 -15.65
CA MET A 198 -2.52 -0.93 -14.94
C MET A 198 -1.13 -1.08 -15.54
N VAL A 199 -1.01 -1.13 -16.88
CA VAL A 199 0.30 -1.15 -17.55
C VAL A 199 1.08 0.13 -17.25
N GLY A 200 0.42 1.29 -17.33
CA GLY A 200 1.01 2.59 -17.02
C GLY A 200 1.51 2.69 -15.57
N ALA A 201 0.69 2.26 -14.60
CA ALA A 201 1.06 2.21 -13.19
C ALA A 201 2.24 1.25 -12.94
N THR A 202 2.23 0.08 -13.59
CA THR A 202 3.35 -0.88 -13.52
C THR A 202 4.66 -0.26 -13.98
N LEU A 203 4.67 0.35 -15.17
CA LEU A 203 5.86 1.00 -15.73
C LEU A 203 6.29 2.21 -14.89
N GLY A 204 5.33 2.98 -14.38
CA GLY A 204 5.57 4.10 -13.48
C GLY A 204 6.26 3.65 -12.19
N LEU A 205 5.76 2.61 -11.54
CA LEU A 205 6.37 2.04 -10.32
C LEU A 205 7.78 1.49 -10.57
N LEU A 206 7.98 0.76 -11.66
CA LEU A 206 9.30 0.23 -12.06
C LEU A 206 10.33 1.34 -12.31
N LEU A 207 9.89 2.53 -12.72
CA LEU A 207 10.77 3.67 -12.95
C LEU A 207 10.99 4.49 -11.68
N ILE A 208 9.92 4.83 -10.96
CA ILE A 208 9.98 5.76 -9.84
C ILE A 208 10.70 5.15 -8.63
N LEU A 209 10.47 3.87 -8.31
CA LEU A 209 11.04 3.25 -7.11
C LEU A 209 12.58 3.22 -7.14
N PRO A 210 13.25 2.80 -8.22
CA PRO A 210 14.72 2.89 -8.30
C PRO A 210 15.24 4.32 -8.21
N ILE A 211 14.55 5.30 -8.84
CA ILE A 211 14.95 6.71 -8.81
C ILE A 211 14.92 7.24 -7.37
N ARG A 212 13.87 6.92 -6.61
CA ARG A 212 13.69 7.34 -5.22
C ARG A 212 14.63 6.61 -4.26
N MET A 213 14.89 5.33 -4.51
CA MET A 213 15.77 4.49 -3.69
C MET A 213 17.25 4.84 -3.86
N ALA A 214 17.66 5.22 -5.08
CA ALA A 214 19.06 5.54 -5.40
C ALA A 214 19.71 6.59 -4.49
N PRO A 215 19.12 7.78 -4.24
CA PRO A 215 19.73 8.78 -3.35
C PRO A 215 19.84 8.30 -1.90
N LEU A 216 18.93 7.44 -1.43
CA LEU A 216 18.99 6.87 -0.08
C LEU A 216 20.20 5.93 0.04
N LEU A 217 20.34 5.00 -0.90
CA LEU A 217 21.49 4.10 -0.96
C LEU A 217 22.81 4.85 -1.21
N PHE A 218 22.78 5.95 -1.97
CA PHE A 218 23.96 6.76 -2.23
C PHE A 218 24.45 7.43 -0.96
N LYS A 219 23.55 8.04 -0.17
CA LYS A 219 23.86 8.66 1.12
C LYS A 219 24.53 7.67 2.07
N ASP A 220 24.11 6.41 2.04
CA ASP A 220 24.65 5.34 2.89
C ASP A 220 25.89 4.63 2.30
N GLY A 221 26.39 5.08 1.15
CA GLY A 221 27.54 4.45 0.47
C GLY A 221 27.25 3.03 -0.04
N LYS A 222 25.97 2.67 -0.22
CA LYS A 222 25.52 1.34 -0.64
C LYS A 222 25.12 1.27 -2.11
N LEU A 223 24.90 2.40 -2.78
CA LEU A 223 24.41 2.43 -4.17
C LEU A 223 25.31 1.65 -5.13
N PHE A 224 26.63 1.79 -5.01
CA PHE A 224 27.61 1.11 -5.87
C PHE A 224 28.16 -0.19 -5.27
N SER A 225 27.59 -0.65 -4.15
CA SER A 225 28.00 -1.90 -3.52
C SER A 225 27.38 -3.10 -4.22
N TRP A 226 28.19 -3.93 -4.88
CA TRP A 226 27.72 -5.16 -5.51
C TRP A 226 26.97 -6.09 -4.55
N SER A 227 27.43 -6.19 -3.29
CA SER A 227 26.80 -7.06 -2.29
C SER A 227 25.37 -6.61 -1.96
N THR A 228 25.11 -5.29 -1.96
CA THR A 228 23.78 -4.73 -1.69
C THR A 228 22.77 -5.20 -2.72
N TRP A 229 23.12 -5.13 -4.01
CA TRP A 229 22.23 -5.57 -5.08
C TRP A 229 22.13 -7.09 -5.17
N ARG A 230 23.25 -7.81 -5.01
CA ARG A 230 23.25 -9.29 -5.05
C ARG A 230 22.36 -9.90 -3.95
N ASN A 231 22.36 -9.30 -2.75
CA ASN A 231 21.55 -9.77 -1.63
C ASN A 231 20.11 -9.25 -1.70
N GLY A 232 19.90 -8.04 -2.23
CA GLY A 232 18.60 -7.40 -2.32
C GLY A 232 17.73 -7.86 -3.48
N MET A 233 18.28 -8.09 -4.67
CA MET A 233 17.48 -8.46 -5.86
C MET A 233 16.64 -9.74 -5.70
N PRO A 234 17.10 -10.81 -5.01
CA PRO A 234 16.26 -11.96 -4.69
C PRO A 234 15.01 -11.64 -3.88
N PHE A 235 14.99 -10.56 -3.09
CA PHE A 235 13.80 -10.10 -2.38
C PHE A 235 12.68 -9.64 -3.33
N LEU A 236 13.04 -9.07 -4.49
CA LEU A 236 12.07 -8.62 -5.49
C LEU A 236 11.73 -9.72 -6.50
N PHE A 237 12.75 -10.40 -7.02
CA PHE A 237 12.64 -11.28 -8.20
C PHE A 237 13.00 -12.74 -7.94
N GLY A 238 13.35 -13.10 -6.70
CA GLY A 238 13.61 -14.50 -6.34
C GLY A 238 12.34 -15.36 -6.44
N LYS A 239 12.48 -16.67 -6.21
CA LYS A 239 11.35 -17.62 -6.27
C LYS A 239 10.16 -17.20 -5.40
N ASN A 240 10.45 -16.60 -4.24
CA ASN A 240 9.45 -16.05 -3.31
C ASN A 240 9.42 -14.52 -3.31
N GLY A 241 10.01 -13.87 -4.32
CA GLY A 241 10.16 -12.42 -4.35
C GLY A 241 8.83 -11.66 -4.42
N MET A 242 8.86 -10.41 -3.98
CA MET A 242 7.70 -9.51 -3.90
C MET A 242 6.93 -9.36 -5.22
N PHE A 243 7.60 -9.46 -6.37
CA PHE A 243 6.94 -9.35 -7.67
C PHE A 243 6.56 -10.71 -8.28
N VAL A 244 7.15 -11.79 -7.79
CA VAL A 244 6.95 -13.14 -8.33
C VAL A 244 5.77 -13.83 -7.65
N LYS A 245 5.72 -13.76 -6.32
CA LYS A 245 4.72 -14.49 -5.53
C LYS A 245 3.27 -14.05 -5.83
N PRO A 246 2.96 -12.74 -5.91
CA PRO A 246 1.60 -12.30 -6.22
C PRO A 246 1.29 -12.25 -7.73
N TRP A 247 2.19 -12.74 -8.61
CA TRP A 247 2.04 -12.63 -10.07
C TRP A 247 0.68 -13.14 -10.58
N ARG A 248 0.14 -14.20 -9.98
CA ARG A 248 -1.18 -14.74 -10.35
C ARG A 248 -2.31 -13.73 -10.10
N HIS A 249 -2.32 -13.10 -8.92
CA HIS A 249 -3.32 -12.07 -8.60
C HIS A 249 -3.14 -10.83 -9.49
N TYR A 250 -1.88 -10.46 -9.79
CA TYR A 250 -1.60 -9.37 -10.72
C TYR A 250 -2.20 -9.60 -12.11
N VAL A 251 -2.06 -10.81 -12.68
CA VAL A 251 -2.59 -11.08 -14.03
C VAL A 251 -4.13 -11.19 -14.06
N GLU A 252 -4.79 -11.46 -12.93
CA GLU A 252 -6.25 -11.53 -12.84
C GLU A 252 -6.91 -10.18 -13.16
N PHE A 253 -6.26 -9.07 -12.84
CA PHE A 253 -6.74 -7.71 -13.16
C PHE A 253 -7.06 -7.51 -14.65
N PHE A 254 -6.36 -8.24 -15.53
CA PHE A 254 -6.53 -8.17 -16.98
C PHE A 254 -7.73 -8.98 -17.49
N ARG A 255 -8.44 -9.74 -16.65
CA ARG A 255 -9.67 -10.42 -17.07
C ARG A 255 -10.78 -9.42 -17.33
N ARG A 256 -11.60 -9.66 -18.36
CA ARG A 256 -12.74 -8.77 -18.69
C ARG A 256 -13.80 -8.71 -17.60
N ASP A 257 -13.98 -9.83 -16.90
CA ASP A 257 -14.94 -10.02 -15.82
C ASP A 257 -14.31 -9.84 -14.42
N PHE A 258 -13.07 -9.33 -14.34
CA PHE A 258 -12.37 -9.12 -13.07
C PHE A 258 -13.17 -8.23 -12.11
N HIS A 259 -13.17 -8.59 -10.84
CA HIS A 259 -13.54 -7.73 -9.71
C HIS A 259 -12.49 -7.85 -8.60
N PRO A 260 -12.14 -6.78 -7.84
CA PRO A 260 -11.22 -6.89 -6.70
C PRO A 260 -11.64 -7.91 -5.64
N TRP A 261 -12.95 -8.14 -5.49
CA TRP A 261 -13.51 -9.17 -4.60
C TRP A 261 -13.40 -10.60 -5.14
N ASP A 262 -12.97 -10.81 -6.38
CA ASP A 262 -12.65 -12.17 -6.86
C ASP A 262 -11.50 -12.79 -6.03
N VAL A 263 -10.63 -11.94 -5.47
CA VAL A 263 -9.63 -12.33 -4.48
C VAL A 263 -10.29 -12.40 -3.11
N GLN A 264 -10.42 -13.61 -2.56
CA GLN A 264 -11.08 -13.88 -1.28
C GLN A 264 -10.05 -13.89 -0.13
N ASP A 265 -9.63 -12.70 0.29
CA ASP A 265 -8.57 -12.48 1.28
C ASP A 265 -9.02 -11.68 2.51
N TYR A 266 -10.32 -11.40 2.63
CA TYR A 266 -10.88 -10.64 3.75
C TYR A 266 -10.64 -11.34 5.09
N ASP A 267 -10.60 -12.68 5.13
CA ASP A 267 -10.35 -13.43 6.35
C ASP A 267 -8.94 -13.18 6.93
N LEU A 268 -7.97 -12.76 6.09
CA LEU A 268 -6.60 -12.44 6.54
C LEU A 268 -6.56 -11.27 7.53
N ILE A 269 -7.56 -10.38 7.50
CA ILE A 269 -7.57 -9.19 8.36
C ILE A 269 -8.10 -9.49 9.78
N ALA A 270 -8.70 -10.68 9.99
CA ALA A 270 -9.41 -11.01 11.24
C ALA A 270 -8.49 -10.95 12.47
N GLU A 271 -7.26 -11.44 12.34
CA GLU A 271 -6.26 -11.38 13.42
C GLU A 271 -5.91 -9.93 13.75
N VAL A 272 -5.58 -9.13 12.73
CA VAL A 272 -5.20 -7.71 12.89
C VAL A 272 -6.33 -6.92 13.56
N LYS A 273 -7.58 -7.13 13.13
CA LYS A 273 -8.76 -6.52 13.76
C LYS A 273 -8.93 -6.91 15.21
N THR A 274 -8.79 -8.20 15.51
CA THR A 274 -8.90 -8.71 16.88
C THR A 274 -7.85 -8.07 17.78
N LEU A 275 -6.63 -7.91 17.29
CA LEU A 275 -5.55 -7.25 18.04
C LEU A 275 -5.82 -5.75 18.23
N TYR A 276 -6.40 -5.07 17.24
CA TYR A 276 -6.85 -3.69 17.38
C TYR A 276 -7.94 -3.54 18.46
N GLU A 277 -8.99 -4.36 18.42
CA GLU A 277 -10.10 -4.30 19.37
C GLU A 277 -9.66 -4.55 20.82
N LYS A 278 -8.61 -5.36 21.02
CA LYS A 278 -8.00 -5.61 22.34
C LYS A 278 -7.04 -4.51 22.79
N GLY A 279 -6.71 -3.54 21.94
CA GLY A 279 -5.65 -2.56 22.21
C GLY A 279 -4.24 -3.17 22.18
N GLU A 280 -4.06 -4.31 21.52
CA GLU A 280 -2.82 -5.09 21.47
C GLU A 280 -2.06 -4.92 20.15
N LEU A 281 -2.66 -4.24 19.15
CA LEU A 281 -2.07 -4.05 17.82
C LEU A 281 -0.65 -3.44 17.86
N LEU A 282 -0.41 -2.44 18.71
CA LEU A 282 0.91 -1.81 18.88
C LEU A 282 1.94 -2.72 19.56
N ASN A 283 1.54 -3.92 20.00
CA ASN A 283 2.43 -4.94 20.53
C ASN A 283 2.79 -6.00 19.48
N ILE A 284 2.24 -5.93 18.27
CA ILE A 284 2.63 -6.79 17.16
C ILE A 284 4.13 -6.65 16.90
N GLY A 285 4.83 -7.78 16.80
CA GLY A 285 6.26 -7.80 16.51
C GLY A 285 7.16 -7.56 17.73
N LYS A 286 6.61 -7.20 18.90
CA LYS A 286 7.39 -7.16 20.16
C LYS A 286 7.84 -8.58 20.51
N LYS A 287 9.09 -8.90 20.20
CA LYS A 287 9.71 -10.14 20.68
C LYS A 287 9.75 -10.05 22.20
N LEU A 288 9.08 -10.97 22.91
CA LEU A 288 9.33 -11.15 24.33
C LEU A 288 10.84 -11.31 24.50
N LYS A 289 11.51 -10.30 25.07
CA LYS A 289 12.88 -10.45 25.51
C LYS A 289 12.82 -11.51 26.60
N VAL A 290 13.08 -12.77 26.24
CA VAL A 290 13.38 -13.80 27.20
C VAL A 290 14.64 -13.30 27.88
N VAL A 291 14.45 -12.69 29.05
CA VAL A 291 15.54 -12.40 29.97
C VAL A 291 16.10 -13.78 30.31
N LYS A 292 17.17 -14.17 29.62
CA LYS A 292 18.04 -15.23 30.12
C LYS A 292 18.62 -14.65 31.40
N ASN A 293 18.04 -15.02 32.53
CA ASN A 293 18.69 -14.85 33.81
C ASN A 293 20.00 -15.63 33.72
N GLU A 294 21.12 -14.91 33.80
CA GLU A 294 22.44 -15.46 34.08
C GLU A 294 22.47 -16.10 35.47
#